data_AF-A0AAW2N133-F1
#
_entry.id   AF-A0AAW2N133-F1
#
_cell.length_a   1.000
_cell.length_b   1.000
_cell.length_c   1.000
_cell.angle_alpha   90.00
_cell.angle_beta   90.00
_cell.angle_gamma   90.00
#
_symmetry.space_group_name_H-M   'P 1'
#
loop_
_entity.id
_entity.type
_entity.pdbx_description
1 polymer ?
#
loop_
_entity_poly.entity_id
_entity_poly.type
_entity_poly.pdbx_seq_one_letter_code
_entity_poly.pdbx_strand_id
1 'polypeptide(L)'
;MSVIDILTRVDAICKKYDKYDVTQKDSNVSGDDAFARLYAAVESDIEAALQKAETAASEKNRASVVAINAEIRRTKARLLEEVPKLQRLAVKKVKGLSTEELTARNDLVLALPDRIQAIPDGSAAAPKSSGGGWGTSAARTEIKFNSDGRFDNEYFQQTEESSQFRQEYEMRRMKQA
;
A
#
# COMPACT_ATOMS: atom_id res chain seq x y z
N MET A 1 -49.49 -25.87 7.72
CA MET A 1 -48.05 -26.10 7.56
C MET A 1 -47.35 -25.12 8.48
N SER A 2 -46.76 -25.60 9.56
CA SER A 2 -46.04 -24.79 10.57
C SER A 2 -44.67 -24.37 10.05
N VAL A 3 -44.10 -23.31 10.62
CA VAL A 3 -42.71 -22.88 10.33
C VAL A 3 -41.73 -24.03 10.56
N ILE A 4 -41.98 -24.86 11.56
CA ILE A 4 -41.19 -26.07 11.88
C ILE A 4 -41.27 -27.10 10.74
N ASP A 5 -42.46 -27.29 10.15
CA ASP A 5 -42.64 -28.21 9.01
C ASP A 5 -41.89 -27.71 7.76
N ILE A 6 -41.84 -26.38 7.57
CA ILE A 6 -41.10 -25.76 6.47
C ILE A 6 -39.60 -25.96 6.67
N LEU A 7 -39.08 -25.65 7.87
CA LEU A 7 -37.65 -25.79 8.19
C LEU A 7 -37.15 -27.23 8.06
N THR A 8 -37.90 -28.19 8.58
CA THR A 8 -37.54 -29.62 8.48
C THR A 8 -37.59 -30.13 7.05
N ARG A 9 -38.56 -29.67 6.24
CA ARG A 9 -38.65 -30.02 4.82
C ARG A 9 -37.54 -29.38 4.00
N VAL A 10 -37.17 -28.13 4.29
CA VAL A 10 -36.03 -27.43 3.66
C VAL A 10 -34.73 -28.16 4.00
N ASP A 11 -34.49 -28.50 5.27
CA ASP A 11 -33.30 -29.25 5.69
C ASP A 11 -33.19 -30.63 4.98
N ALA A 12 -34.31 -31.36 4.89
CA ALA A 12 -34.36 -32.62 4.15
C ALA A 12 -34.09 -32.44 2.64
N ILE A 13 -34.54 -31.33 2.05
CA ILE A 13 -34.26 -30.99 0.64
C ILE A 13 -32.77 -30.67 0.47
N CYS A 14 -32.18 -29.82 1.33
CA CYS A 14 -30.75 -29.51 1.28
C CYS A 14 -29.91 -30.78 1.35
N LYS A 15 -30.17 -31.66 2.32
CA LYS A 15 -29.47 -32.96 2.45
C LYS A 15 -29.62 -33.88 1.24
N LYS A 16 -30.79 -33.90 0.60
CA LYS A 16 -31.04 -34.74 -0.58
C LYS A 16 -30.20 -34.32 -1.79
N TYR A 17 -29.92 -33.02 -1.90
CA TYR A 17 -29.17 -32.44 -3.02
C TYR A 17 -27.71 -32.10 -2.68
N ASP A 18 -27.28 -32.31 -1.43
CA ASP A 18 -25.90 -32.11 -0.96
C ASP A 18 -24.85 -32.82 -1.85
N LYS A 19 -25.19 -34.01 -2.36
CA LYS A 19 -24.35 -34.77 -3.32
C LYS A 19 -24.13 -34.10 -4.68
N TYR A 20 -24.94 -33.11 -5.02
CA TYR A 20 -24.79 -32.29 -6.24
C TYR A 20 -24.16 -30.94 -5.93
N ASP A 21 -23.79 -30.69 -4.67
CA ASP A 21 -22.92 -29.57 -4.35
C ASP A 21 -21.54 -29.88 -4.96
N VAL A 22 -21.34 -29.35 -6.16
CA VAL A 22 -20.16 -29.58 -7.03
C VAL A 22 -18.88 -28.99 -6.42
N THR A 23 -18.96 -28.41 -5.22
CA THR A 23 -17.83 -27.84 -4.49
C THR A 23 -16.91 -28.89 -3.87
N GLN A 24 -17.34 -30.16 -3.76
CA GLN A 24 -16.44 -31.27 -3.43
C GLN A 24 -15.82 -31.92 -4.67
N LYS A 25 -15.25 -31.11 -5.57
CA LYS A 25 -14.15 -31.59 -6.40
C LYS A 25 -12.89 -31.48 -5.56
N ASP A 26 -12.52 -32.62 -4.99
CA ASP A 26 -11.19 -32.97 -4.49
C ASP A 26 -10.24 -31.79 -4.36
N SER A 27 -9.93 -31.47 -3.11
CA SER A 27 -8.84 -30.64 -2.59
C SER A 27 -7.42 -31.05 -3.09
N ASN A 28 -7.32 -31.78 -4.20
CA ASN A 28 -6.12 -32.34 -4.81
C ASN A 28 -5.38 -31.36 -5.75
N VAL A 29 -5.51 -30.04 -5.54
CA VAL A 29 -4.66 -29.05 -6.21
C VAL A 29 -3.87 -28.16 -5.23
N SER A 30 -4.13 -28.27 -3.92
CA SER A 30 -3.63 -27.29 -2.94
C SER A 30 -2.16 -27.42 -2.54
N GLY A 31 -1.40 -28.35 -3.11
CA GLY A 31 0.06 -28.41 -2.97
C GLY A 31 0.83 -27.65 -4.05
N ASP A 32 0.37 -27.70 -5.30
CA ASP A 32 1.20 -27.34 -6.48
C ASP A 32 0.74 -26.09 -7.24
N ASP A 33 -0.48 -25.60 -7.01
CA ASP A 33 -0.94 -24.37 -7.69
C ASP A 33 -0.32 -23.10 -7.10
N ALA A 34 0.64 -22.55 -7.83
CA ALA A 34 1.31 -21.30 -7.49
C ALA A 34 0.35 -20.11 -7.38
N PHE A 35 -0.75 -20.09 -8.14
CA PHE A 35 -1.76 -19.03 -8.01
C PHE A 35 -2.45 -19.12 -6.65
N ALA A 36 -3.02 -20.29 -6.32
CA ALA A 36 -3.75 -20.48 -5.06
C ALA A 36 -2.87 -20.18 -3.84
N ARG A 37 -1.59 -20.61 -3.84
CA ARG A 37 -0.66 -20.33 -2.74
C ARG A 37 -0.40 -18.82 -2.57
N LEU A 38 -0.12 -18.11 -3.67
CA LEU A 38 0.13 -16.67 -3.61
C LEU A 38 -1.13 -15.89 -3.25
N TYR A 39 -2.27 -16.29 -3.80
CA TYR A 39 -3.56 -15.67 -3.51
C TYR A 39 -3.94 -15.83 -2.04
N ALA A 40 -3.78 -17.02 -1.47
CA ALA A 40 -4.02 -17.27 -0.04
C ALA A 40 -3.10 -16.43 0.86
N ALA A 41 -1.83 -16.26 0.49
CA ALA A 41 -0.92 -15.38 1.23
C ALA A 41 -1.37 -13.90 1.16
N VAL A 42 -1.79 -13.43 -0.02
CA VAL A 42 -2.32 -12.07 -0.20
C VAL A 42 -3.62 -11.87 0.59
N GLU A 43 -4.54 -12.82 0.61
CA GLU A 43 -5.75 -12.77 1.43
C GLU A 43 -5.42 -12.69 2.92
N SER A 44 -4.49 -13.52 3.40
CA SER A 44 -4.06 -13.50 4.81
C SER A 44 -3.45 -12.15 5.20
N ASP A 45 -2.63 -11.55 4.33
CA ASP A 45 -2.07 -10.22 4.55
C ASP A 45 -3.14 -9.11 4.53
N ILE A 46 -4.17 -9.24 3.68
CA ILE A 46 -5.33 -8.33 3.65
C ILE A 46 -6.12 -8.43 4.97
N GLU A 47 -6.42 -9.64 5.43
CA GLU A 47 -7.11 -9.86 6.71
C GLU A 47 -6.31 -9.30 7.89
N ALA A 48 -5.00 -9.53 7.92
CA ALA A 48 -4.12 -8.96 8.94
C ALA A 48 -4.11 -7.42 8.91
N ALA A 49 -4.14 -6.81 7.72
CA ALA A 49 -4.23 -5.36 7.56
C ALA A 49 -5.59 -4.81 8.03
N LEU A 50 -6.69 -5.52 7.77
CA LEU A 50 -8.02 -5.16 8.27
C LEU A 50 -8.08 -5.23 9.81
N GLN A 51 -7.54 -6.28 10.41
CA GLN A 51 -7.47 -6.41 11.87
C GLN A 51 -6.65 -5.28 12.51
N LYS A 52 -5.54 -4.89 11.87
CA LYS A 52 -4.76 -3.72 12.29
C LYS A 52 -5.56 -2.42 12.16
N ALA A 53 -6.36 -2.27 11.10
CA ALA A 53 -7.19 -1.09 10.91
C ALA A 53 -8.28 -0.98 12.00
N GLU A 54 -8.90 -2.10 12.38
CA GLU A 54 -9.84 -2.18 13.51
C GLU A 54 -9.17 -1.83 14.85
N THR A 55 -7.94 -2.33 15.05
CA THR A 55 -7.12 -1.99 16.23
C THR A 55 -6.83 -0.49 16.26
N ALA A 56 -6.43 0.10 15.14
CA ALA A 56 -6.18 1.54 15.03
C ALA A 56 -7.45 2.37 15.27
N ALA A 57 -8.64 1.87 14.90
CA ALA A 57 -9.90 2.55 15.11
C ALA A 57 -10.36 2.56 16.58
N SER A 58 -9.99 1.53 17.35
CA SER A 58 -10.33 1.39 18.77
C SER A 58 -9.24 1.91 19.73
N GLU A 59 -8.04 2.16 19.22
CA GLU A 59 -6.89 2.65 19.96
C GLU A 59 -7.06 4.12 20.38
N LYS A 60 -6.70 4.43 21.63
CA LYS A 60 -6.80 5.79 22.20
C LYS A 60 -5.51 6.58 22.04
N ASN A 61 -4.37 5.89 22.01
CA ASN A 61 -3.07 6.55 21.90
C ASN A 61 -2.80 6.98 20.45
N ARG A 62 -2.81 8.30 20.21
CA ARG A 62 -2.56 8.87 18.87
C ARG A 62 -1.22 8.44 18.25
N ALA A 63 -0.16 8.32 19.06
CA ALA A 63 1.14 7.86 18.55
C ALA A 63 1.08 6.39 18.11
N SER A 64 0.36 5.55 18.86
CA SER A 64 0.10 4.14 18.50
C SER A 64 -0.70 4.05 17.19
N VAL A 65 -1.79 4.82 17.07
CA VAL A 65 -2.61 4.89 15.85
C VAL A 65 -1.78 5.29 14.62
N VAL A 66 -0.90 6.28 14.75
CA VAL A 66 -0.03 6.73 13.65
C VAL A 66 0.96 5.64 13.24
N ALA A 67 1.53 4.93 14.22
CA ALA A 67 2.44 3.82 13.96
C ALA A 67 1.74 2.66 13.24
N ILE A 68 0.57 2.23 13.74
CA ILE A 68 -0.23 1.17 13.13
C ILE A 68 -0.64 1.55 11.69
N ASN A 69 -1.13 2.77 11.48
CA ASN A 69 -1.51 3.25 10.15
C ASN A 69 -0.31 3.33 9.19
N ALA A 70 0.89 3.66 9.68
CA ALA A 70 2.10 3.59 8.86
C ALA A 70 2.45 2.16 8.45
N GLU A 71 2.22 1.18 9.31
CA GLU A 71 2.37 -0.23 8.96
C GLU A 71 1.34 -0.68 7.93
N ILE A 72 0.05 -0.31 8.09
CA ILE A 72 -1.00 -0.62 7.11
C ILE A 72 -0.63 -0.08 5.73
N ARG A 73 -0.11 1.16 5.65
CA ARG A 73 0.38 1.73 4.38
C ARG A 73 1.51 0.92 3.75
N ARG A 74 2.47 0.43 4.54
CA ARG A 74 3.56 -0.44 4.05
C ARG A 74 3.02 -1.77 3.54
N THR A 75 2.09 -2.39 4.27
CA THR A 75 1.45 -3.64 3.85
C THR A 75 0.65 -3.46 2.57
N LYS A 76 -0.16 -2.40 2.45
CA LYS A 76 -0.87 -2.07 1.21
C LYS A 76 0.06 -1.95 0.00
N ALA A 77 1.18 -1.23 0.15
CA ALA A 77 2.16 -1.07 -0.93
C ALA A 77 2.72 -2.43 -1.37
N ARG A 78 3.13 -3.27 -0.42
CA ARG A 78 3.61 -4.64 -0.69
C ARG A 78 2.55 -5.50 -1.38
N LEU A 79 1.30 -5.43 -0.92
CA LEU A 79 0.20 -6.19 -1.54
C LEU A 79 -0.03 -5.78 -2.99
N LEU A 80 0.04 -4.48 -3.30
CA LEU A 80 -0.09 -3.97 -4.67
C LEU A 80 1.08 -4.42 -5.57
N GLU A 81 2.28 -4.63 -5.03
CA GLU A 81 3.42 -5.18 -5.78
C GLU A 81 3.22 -6.66 -6.18
N GLU A 82 2.44 -7.44 -5.41
CA GLU A 82 2.14 -8.84 -5.73
C GLU A 82 0.98 -8.99 -6.74
N VAL A 83 0.09 -7.99 -6.87
CA VAL A 83 -1.05 -8.04 -7.80
C VAL A 83 -0.62 -8.33 -9.26
N PRO A 84 0.39 -7.66 -9.86
CA PRO A 84 0.84 -7.98 -11.21
C PRO A 84 1.31 -9.43 -11.38
N LYS A 85 1.86 -10.04 -10.32
CA LYS A 85 2.28 -11.44 -10.34
C LYS A 85 1.07 -12.38 -10.31
N LEU A 86 0.05 -12.06 -9.51
CA LEU A 86 -1.22 -12.78 -9.53
C LEU A 86 -1.95 -12.65 -10.88
N GLN A 87 -1.93 -11.48 -11.52
CA GLN A 87 -2.50 -11.28 -12.86
C GLN A 87 -1.88 -12.22 -13.89
N ARG A 88 -0.53 -12.36 -13.88
CA ARG A 88 0.18 -13.30 -14.77
C ARG A 88 -0.18 -14.75 -14.49
N LEU A 89 -0.37 -15.11 -13.23
CA LEU A 89 -0.74 -16.48 -12.82
C LEU A 89 -2.22 -16.79 -13.12
N ALA A 90 -3.11 -15.80 -13.06
CA ALA A 90 -4.54 -15.95 -13.32
C ALA A 90 -4.87 -16.26 -14.80
N VAL A 91 -4.10 -15.71 -15.73
CA VAL A 91 -4.26 -15.99 -17.18
C VAL A 91 -3.52 -17.24 -17.65
N LYS A 92 -2.62 -17.78 -16.82
CA LYS A 92 -1.82 -18.96 -17.16
C LYS A 92 -2.73 -20.19 -17.20
N LYS A 93 -2.85 -20.81 -18.37
CA LYS A 93 -3.55 -22.09 -18.50
C LYS A 93 -2.76 -23.19 -17.79
N VAL A 94 -3.38 -23.83 -16.80
CA VAL A 94 -2.83 -24.98 -16.07
C VAL A 94 -3.66 -26.21 -16.42
N LYS A 95 -3.03 -27.37 -16.51
CA LYS A 95 -3.72 -28.64 -16.80
C LYS A 95 -4.72 -28.94 -15.68
N GLY A 96 -5.97 -29.22 -16.05
CA GLY A 96 -7.04 -29.52 -15.09
C GLY A 96 -7.86 -28.32 -14.64
N LEU A 97 -7.50 -27.09 -15.05
CA LEU A 97 -8.30 -25.90 -14.76
C LEU A 97 -9.42 -25.73 -15.81
N SER A 98 -10.65 -25.56 -15.35
CA SER A 98 -11.78 -25.27 -16.23
C SER A 98 -11.75 -23.82 -16.72
N THR A 99 -12.48 -23.52 -17.80
CA THR A 99 -12.62 -22.13 -18.28
C THR A 99 -13.30 -21.25 -17.23
N GLU A 100 -14.28 -21.78 -16.51
CA GLU A 100 -15.01 -21.10 -15.43
C GLU A 100 -14.08 -20.75 -14.25
N GLU A 101 -13.20 -21.67 -13.87
CA GLU A 101 -12.21 -21.42 -12.81
C GLU A 101 -11.19 -20.37 -13.25
N LEU A 102 -10.78 -20.37 -14.52
CA LEU A 102 -9.88 -19.36 -15.06
C LEU A 102 -10.52 -17.97 -15.05
N THR A 103 -11.80 -17.85 -15.43
CA THR A 103 -12.53 -16.58 -15.34
C THR A 103 -12.66 -16.12 -13.90
N ALA A 104 -13.02 -17.03 -12.97
CA ALA A 104 -13.13 -16.70 -11.55
C ALA A 104 -11.80 -16.19 -10.97
N ARG A 105 -10.66 -16.80 -11.33
CA ARG A 105 -9.33 -16.31 -10.91
C ARG A 105 -9.06 -14.89 -11.40
N ASN A 106 -9.43 -14.58 -12.64
CA ASN A 106 -9.23 -13.24 -13.18
C ASN A 106 -10.11 -12.22 -12.47
N ASP A 107 -11.38 -12.54 -12.22
CA ASP A 107 -12.31 -11.66 -11.50
C ASP A 107 -11.81 -11.37 -10.07
N LEU A 108 -11.32 -12.40 -9.36
CA LEU A 108 -10.73 -12.23 -8.03
C LEU A 108 -9.55 -11.25 -8.06
N VAL A 109 -8.64 -11.40 -9.02
CA VAL A 109 -7.46 -10.53 -9.14
C VAL A 109 -7.84 -9.11 -9.57
N LEU A 110 -8.85 -8.95 -10.42
CA LEU A 110 -9.36 -7.63 -10.83
C LEU A 110 -9.94 -6.85 -9.65
N ALA A 111 -10.55 -7.53 -8.68
CA ALA A 111 -11.09 -6.91 -7.47
C ALA A 111 -10.02 -6.58 -6.41
N LEU A 112 -8.82 -7.16 -6.47
CA LEU A 112 -7.78 -6.99 -5.44
C LEU A 112 -7.34 -5.52 -5.24
N PRO A 113 -7.02 -4.73 -6.29
CA PRO A 113 -6.62 -3.33 -6.11
C PRO A 113 -7.63 -2.52 -5.30
N ASP A 114 -8.92 -2.63 -5.65
CA ASP A 114 -9.98 -1.89 -4.98
C ASP A 114 -10.15 -2.36 -3.52
N ARG A 115 -10.10 -3.67 -3.28
CA ARG A 115 -10.12 -4.24 -1.92
C ARG A 115 -8.96 -3.76 -1.07
N ILE A 116 -7.74 -3.71 -1.62
CA ILE A 116 -6.55 -3.22 -0.91
C ILE A 116 -6.68 -1.72 -0.61
N GLN A 117 -7.19 -0.92 -1.56
CA GLN A 117 -7.38 0.51 -1.36
C GLN A 117 -8.46 0.84 -0.32
N ALA A 118 -9.51 0.01 -0.23
CA ALA A 118 -10.61 0.18 0.71
C ALA A 118 -10.22 0.02 2.20
N ILE A 119 -9.07 -0.61 2.50
CA ILE A 119 -8.60 -0.78 3.89
C ILE A 119 -8.32 0.61 4.51
N PRO A 120 -8.85 0.96 5.69
CA PRO A 120 -8.55 2.23 6.32
C PRO A 120 -7.09 2.26 6.81
N ASP A 121 -6.31 3.24 6.36
CA ASP A 121 -4.88 3.37 6.69
C ASP A 121 -4.52 4.76 7.23
N GLY A 122 -5.54 5.53 7.61
CA GLY A 122 -5.40 6.91 8.09
C GLY A 122 -4.86 7.90 7.06
N SER A 123 -4.78 7.53 5.77
CA SER A 123 -4.33 8.41 4.68
C SER A 123 -5.48 9.16 3.99
N ALA A 124 -6.74 8.82 4.32
CA ALA A 124 -7.91 9.51 3.82
C ALA A 124 -7.63 11.01 3.87
N ALA A 125 -7.69 11.64 2.69
CA ALA A 125 -7.36 13.05 2.51
C ALA A 125 -7.95 13.81 3.69
N ALA A 126 -7.10 14.53 4.40
CA ALA A 126 -7.52 15.39 5.49
C ALA A 126 -8.86 16.04 5.08
N PRO A 127 -9.91 16.01 5.92
CA PRO A 127 -11.16 16.68 5.58
C PRO A 127 -10.74 18.03 5.04
N LYS A 128 -11.16 18.38 3.82
CA LYS A 128 -10.77 19.62 3.16
C LYS A 128 -11.01 20.73 4.19
N SER A 129 -9.98 21.08 4.94
CA SER A 129 -9.94 22.33 5.64
C SER A 129 -9.96 23.29 4.47
N SER A 130 -11.06 24.01 4.36
CA SER A 130 -11.03 25.30 3.72
C SER A 130 -9.77 26.01 4.25
N GLY A 131 -8.74 26.08 3.42
CA GLY A 131 -7.42 26.57 3.77
C GLY A 131 -6.44 25.48 4.22
N GLY A 132 -5.39 25.26 3.42
CA GLY A 132 -4.17 24.59 3.86
C GLY A 132 -3.72 23.46 2.94
N GLY A 133 -3.21 23.83 1.75
CA GLY A 133 -2.52 22.87 0.89
C GLY A 133 -1.33 22.23 1.60
N TRP A 134 -0.94 21.04 1.13
CA TRP A 134 0.38 20.47 1.39
C TRP A 134 1.45 21.44 0.87
N GLY A 135 1.85 22.38 1.73
CA GLY A 135 3.05 23.15 1.58
C GLY A 135 4.22 22.25 1.93
N THR A 136 5.07 21.98 0.95
CA THR A 136 6.49 21.71 1.18
C THR A 136 7.00 22.64 2.28
N SER A 137 7.62 22.08 3.32
CA SER A 137 8.52 22.74 4.25
C SER A 137 8.11 24.16 4.67
N ALA A 138 7.49 24.31 5.83
CA ALA A 138 7.24 25.61 6.45
C ALA A 138 8.52 26.46 6.47
N ALA A 139 8.65 27.36 5.49
CA ALA A 139 9.55 28.48 5.57
C ALA A 139 9.00 29.37 6.67
N ARG A 140 9.77 29.51 7.76
CA ARG A 140 9.51 30.44 8.86
C ARG A 140 9.09 31.78 8.25
N THR A 141 7.89 32.25 8.58
CA THR A 141 7.32 33.53 8.12
C THR A 141 8.00 34.76 8.78
N GLU A 142 9.27 34.63 9.17
CA GLU A 142 10.10 35.70 9.74
C GLU A 142 11.26 36.10 8.82
N ILE A 143 11.48 35.42 7.69
CA ILE A 143 12.53 35.80 6.74
C ILE A 143 11.88 36.54 5.57
N LYS A 144 11.85 37.87 5.66
CA LYS A 144 11.52 38.75 4.52
C LYS A 144 12.80 38.97 3.71
N PHE A 145 12.88 38.37 2.52
CA PHE A 145 13.91 38.73 1.54
C PHE A 145 13.49 40.00 0.80
N ASN A 146 13.69 41.16 1.45
CA ASN A 146 13.63 42.44 0.77
C ASN A 146 14.99 42.68 0.08
N SER A 147 15.25 41.97 -1.01
CA SER A 147 16.44 42.23 -1.82
C SER A 147 15.99 42.39 -3.26
N ASP A 148 15.81 43.64 -3.68
CA ASP A 148 15.47 44.06 -5.03
C ASP A 148 16.64 43.83 -5.99
N GLY A 149 17.11 42.57 -6.12
CA GLY A 149 17.90 42.04 -7.25
C GLY A 149 19.15 42.80 -7.72
N ARG A 150 19.57 43.88 -7.05
CA ARG A 150 20.71 44.72 -7.41
C ARG A 150 21.88 44.30 -6.54
N PHE A 151 22.57 43.26 -6.99
CA PHE A 151 23.89 42.94 -6.48
C PHE A 151 24.88 43.91 -7.11
N ASP A 152 25.08 45.07 -6.48
CA ASP A 152 26.18 45.96 -6.87
C ASP A 152 27.52 45.27 -6.59
N ASN A 153 28.52 45.60 -7.42
CA ASN A 153 29.86 45.01 -7.39
C ASN A 153 30.64 45.29 -6.09
N GLU A 154 30.06 46.07 -5.16
CA GLU A 154 30.57 46.32 -3.81
C GLU A 154 30.10 45.29 -2.77
N TYR A 155 29.12 44.43 -3.08
CA TYR A 155 28.59 43.45 -2.12
C TYR A 155 29.59 42.32 -1.82
N PHE A 156 30.49 42.02 -2.76
CA PHE A 156 31.57 41.07 -2.58
C PHE A 156 32.91 41.81 -2.48
N GLN A 157 33.20 42.33 -1.29
CA GLN A 157 34.55 42.85 -1.01
C GLN A 157 35.50 41.68 -0.76
N GLN A 158 36.48 41.53 -1.64
CA GLN A 158 37.58 40.60 -1.43
C GLN A 158 38.39 41.08 -0.22
N THR A 159 38.29 40.37 0.90
CA THR A 159 39.07 40.66 2.10
C THR A 159 40.48 40.11 1.97
N GLU A 160 41.44 40.69 2.69
CA GLU A 160 42.82 40.18 2.72
C GLU A 160 42.88 38.70 3.14
N GLU A 161 42.02 38.26 4.06
CA GLU A 161 41.90 36.86 4.47
C GLU A 161 41.53 35.92 3.30
N SER A 162 40.62 36.35 2.43
CA SER A 162 40.24 35.59 1.23
C SER A 162 41.43 35.44 0.27
N SER A 163 42.26 36.49 0.15
CA SER A 163 43.46 36.45 -0.67
C SER A 163 44.54 35.51 -0.11
N GLN A 164 44.72 35.49 1.21
CA GLN A 164 45.67 34.59 1.88
C GLN A 164 45.28 33.12 1.71
N PHE A 165 43.99 32.81 1.82
CA PHE A 165 43.49 31.44 1.63
C PHE A 165 43.78 30.92 0.22
N ARG A 166 43.59 31.80 -0.79
CA ARG A 166 43.91 31.47 -2.19
C ARG A 166 45.41 31.24 -2.40
N GLN A 167 46.26 32.08 -1.83
CA GLN A 167 47.73 31.93 -1.93
C GLN A 167 48.22 30.66 -1.22
N GLU A 168 47.67 30.35 -0.04
CA GLU A 168 48.03 29.13 0.70
C GLU A 168 47.60 27.87 -0.05
N TYR A 169 46.41 27.89 -0.67
CA TYR A 169 45.95 26.82 -1.54
C TYR A 169 46.89 26.62 -2.74
N GLU A 170 47.29 27.69 -3.42
CA GLU A 170 48.22 27.61 -4.55
C GLU A 170 49.60 27.08 -4.13
N MET A 171 50.13 27.52 -2.97
CA MET A 171 51.39 26.98 -2.43
C MET A 171 51.28 25.51 -2.03
N ARG A 172 50.17 25.07 -1.45
CA ARG A 172 49.94 23.64 -1.15
C ARG A 172 49.85 22.82 -2.43
N ARG A 173 49.16 23.33 -3.45
CA ARG A 173 49.02 22.65 -4.74
C ARG A 173 50.38 22.46 -5.43
N MET A 174 51.26 23.47 -5.36
CA MET A 174 52.63 23.39 -5.88
C MET A 174 53.51 22.40 -5.10
N LYS A 175 53.31 22.25 -3.78
CA LYS A 175 54.06 21.29 -2.96
C LYS A 175 53.62 19.83 -3.14
N GLN A 176 52.45 19.60 -3.71
CA GLN A 176 51.92 18.26 -3.99
C GLN A 176 52.20 17.78 -5.42
N ALA A 177 52.78 18.63 -6.26
CA ALA A 177 53.30 18.30 -7.59
C ALA A 177 54.81 18.03 -7.51
#